data_AF-A0A554VAM0-F1
#
_entry.id   AF-A0A554VAM0-F1
#
_cell.length_a   1.000
_cell.length_b   1.000
_cell.length_c   1.000
_cell.angle_alpha   90.00
_cell.angle_beta   90.00
_cell.angle_gamma   90.00
#
_symmetry.space_group_name_H-M   'P 1'
#
loop_
_entity.id
_entity.type
_entity.pdbx_description
1 polymer ?
#
loop_
_entity_poly.entity_id
_entity_poly.type
_entity_poly.pdbx_seq_one_letter_code
_entity_poly.pdbx_strand_id
1 'polypeptide(L)'
;MISPNLPSISLCKCIVYFHDGNSRTFYSLDKTHKRAKPNQALGIRRLEKMLNVRFKGLWETAIIYENQPNGKEIAKYNNGIRLF
;
A
#
# COMPACT_ATOMS: atom_id res chain seq x y z
N MET A 1 13.84 -12.84 -17.56
CA MET A 1 13.08 -13.63 -16.55
C MET A 1 12.20 -12.67 -15.77
N ILE A 2 10.90 -12.61 -16.07
CA ILE A 2 9.92 -11.75 -15.39
C ILE A 2 9.08 -12.67 -14.51
N SER A 3 9.09 -12.45 -13.20
CA SER A 3 8.31 -13.23 -12.23
C SER A 3 6.81 -13.16 -12.59
N PRO A 4 6.11 -14.28 -12.82
CA PRO A 4 4.75 -14.31 -13.36
C PRO A 4 3.64 -13.99 -12.33
N ASN A 5 3.99 -13.61 -11.10
CA ASN A 5 3.02 -13.40 -10.01
C ASN A 5 3.06 -11.97 -9.45
N LEU A 6 3.08 -10.93 -10.30
CA LEU A 6 2.57 -9.64 -9.82
C LEU A 6 1.05 -9.77 -9.62
N PRO A 7 0.47 -9.35 -8.48
CA PRO A 7 -0.97 -9.24 -8.34
C PRO A 7 -1.46 -8.15 -9.31
N SER A 8 -1.78 -8.58 -10.54
CA SER A 8 -1.82 -7.79 -11.78
C SER A 8 -2.95 -6.77 -11.88
N ILE A 9 -3.67 -6.54 -10.79
CA ILE A 9 -4.86 -5.68 -10.73
C ILE A 9 -4.61 -4.44 -9.87
N SER A 10 -3.62 -4.49 -8.98
CA SER A 10 -3.38 -3.41 -8.03
C SER A 10 -2.46 -2.34 -8.61
N LEU A 11 -2.86 -1.07 -8.52
CA LEU A 11 -2.12 0.10 -8.98
C LEU A 11 -1.07 0.54 -7.97
N CYS A 12 -1.28 0.27 -6.69
CA CYS A 12 -0.38 0.63 -5.60
C CYS A 12 -0.06 -0.57 -4.72
N LYS A 13 1.11 -0.51 -4.07
CA LYS A 13 1.51 -1.42 -3.01
C LYS A 13 1.98 -0.62 -1.80
N CYS A 14 1.80 -1.15 -0.60
CA CYS A 14 2.26 -0.56 0.64
C CYS A 14 3.16 -1.55 1.38
N ILE A 15 4.37 -1.12 1.70
CA ILE A 15 5.31 -1.86 2.54
C ILE A 15 5.18 -1.30 3.95
N VAL A 16 4.90 -2.16 4.92
CA VAL A 16 4.71 -1.81 6.33
C VAL A 16 5.75 -2.51 7.17
N TYR A 17 6.49 -1.72 7.95
CA TYR A 17 7.48 -2.15 8.93
C TYR A 17 6.85 -2.09 10.31
N PHE A 18 6.64 -3.27 10.90
CA PHE A 18 5.97 -3.43 12.18
C PHE A 18 6.96 -3.32 13.35
N HIS A 19 6.47 -2.95 14.54
CA HIS A 19 7.31 -2.87 15.74
C HIS A 19 7.85 -4.22 16.22
N ASP A 20 7.28 -5.32 15.73
CA ASP A 20 7.77 -6.68 16.00
C ASP A 20 8.99 -7.06 15.15
N GLY A 21 9.51 -6.14 14.32
CA GLY A 21 10.63 -6.36 13.41
C GLY A 21 10.23 -7.00 12.08
N ASN A 22 8.96 -7.37 11.88
CA ASN A 22 8.49 -7.93 10.63
C ASN A 22 8.14 -6.85 9.61
N SER A 23 8.33 -7.16 8.33
CA SER A 23 7.82 -6.35 7.22
C SER A 23 6.78 -7.11 6.43
N ARG A 24 5.69 -6.45 6.03
CA ARG A 24 4.66 -7.04 5.15
C ARG A 24 4.31 -6.09 4.01
N THR A 25 4.05 -6.66 2.84
CA THR A 25 3.58 -5.92 1.66
C THR A 25 2.09 -6.15 1.45
N PHE A 26 1.35 -5.07 1.31
CA PHE A 26 -0.08 -5.06 1.02
C PHE A 26 -0.31 -4.42 -0.35
N TYR A 27 -1.35 -4.86 -1.05
CA TYR A 27 -1.69 -4.35 -2.37
C TYR A 27 -3.02 -3.59 -2.32
N SER A 28 -3.13 -2.52 -3.10
CA SER A 28 -4.33 -1.69 -3.11
C SER A 28 -5.53 -2.42 -3.73
N LEU A 29 -6.71 -2.06 -3.25
CA LEU A 29 -7.98 -2.43 -3.87
C LEU A 29 -8.51 -1.22 -4.65
N ASP A 30 -8.12 -1.11 -5.92
CA ASP A 30 -8.39 0.08 -6.73
C ASP A 30 -9.78 0.11 -7.35
N LYS A 31 -10.57 -0.95 -7.18
CA LYS A 31 -11.94 -1.06 -7.72
C LYS A 31 -12.97 -1.14 -6.61
N THR A 32 -14.12 -0.53 -6.81
CA THR A 32 -15.29 -0.69 -5.92
C THR A 32 -16.03 -2.00 -6.18
N HIS A 33 -16.08 -2.45 -7.43
CA HIS A 33 -16.70 -3.69 -7.88
C HIS A 33 -16.00 -4.22 -9.14
N LYS A 34 -16.29 -5.46 -9.56
CA LYS A 34 -15.56 -6.20 -10.62
C LYS A 34 -15.43 -5.44 -11.95
N ARG A 35 -16.47 -4.71 -12.36
CA ARG A 35 -16.55 -3.97 -13.64
C ARG A 35 -16.12 -2.50 -13.54
N ALA A 36 -15.80 -2.00 -12.34
CA ALA A 36 -15.39 -0.61 -12.17
C ALA A 36 -14.04 -0.34 -12.85
N LYS A 37 -13.86 0.89 -13.33
CA LYS A 37 -12.55 1.39 -13.73
C LYS A 37 -11.64 1.46 -12.48
N PRO A 38 -10.37 1.04 -12.58
CA PRO A 38 -9.40 1.23 -11.50
C PRO A 38 -9.28 2.71 -11.09
N ASN A 39 -9.18 2.96 -9.79
CA ASN A 39 -8.99 4.29 -9.21
C ASN A 39 -7.88 4.23 -8.16
N GLN A 40 -6.73 4.81 -8.51
CA GLN A 40 -5.54 4.83 -7.66
C GLN A 40 -5.78 5.56 -6.33
N ALA A 41 -6.50 6.69 -6.35
CA ALA A 41 -6.81 7.46 -5.15
C ALA A 41 -7.67 6.64 -4.17
N LEU A 42 -8.60 5.82 -4.66
CA LEU A 42 -9.36 4.88 -3.83
C LEU A 42 -8.45 3.82 -3.20
N GLY A 43 -7.52 3.27 -3.99
CA GLY A 43 -6.54 2.30 -3.53
C GLY A 43 -5.69 2.84 -2.38
N ILE A 44 -5.13 4.04 -2.56
CA ILE A 44 -4.33 4.75 -1.54
C ILE A 44 -5.17 4.97 -0.27
N ARG A 45 -6.38 5.53 -0.39
CA ARG A 45 -7.26 5.76 0.77
C ARG A 45 -7.57 4.48 1.56
N ARG A 46 -7.72 3.34 0.87
CA ARG A 46 -7.97 2.05 1.52
C ARG A 46 -6.74 1.52 2.24
N LEU A 47 -5.55 1.70 1.67
CA LEU A 47 -4.28 1.38 2.33
C LEU A 47 -4.07 2.26 3.57
N GLU A 48 -4.30 3.58 3.46
CA GLU A 48 -4.25 4.50 4.59
C GLU A 48 -5.24 4.11 5.70
N LYS A 49 -6.48 3.77 5.32
CA LYS A 49 -7.47 3.27 6.29
C LYS A 49 -7.01 1.98 6.97
N MET A 50 -6.40 1.06 6.24
CA MET A 50 -5.84 -0.17 6.82
C MET A 50 -4.75 0.15 7.85
N LEU A 51 -3.82 1.04 7.54
CA LEU A 51 -2.77 1.49 8.47
C LEU A 51 -3.34 2.13 9.73
N ASN A 52 -4.34 3.01 9.57
CA ASN A 52 -4.88 3.83 10.65
C ASN A 52 -5.98 3.15 11.48
N VAL A 53 -6.60 2.09 10.97
CA VAL A 53 -7.69 1.38 11.65
C VAL A 53 -7.25 -0.01 12.09
N ARG A 54 -6.70 -0.82 11.18
CA ARG A 54 -6.36 -2.22 11.46
C ARG A 54 -5.02 -2.36 12.19
N PHE A 55 -4.04 -1.53 11.82
CA PHE A 55 -2.68 -1.65 12.33
C PHE A 55 -2.26 -0.49 13.22
N LYS A 56 -3.20 0.37 13.65
CA LYS A 56 -2.89 1.54 14.46
C LYS A 56 -2.03 1.17 15.68
N GLY A 57 -0.86 1.79 15.81
CA GLY A 57 0.06 1.56 16.92
C GLY A 57 0.86 0.25 16.85
N LEU A 58 0.74 -0.53 15.77
CA LEU A 58 1.49 -1.78 15.57
C LEU A 58 2.66 -1.62 14.59
N TRP A 59 2.76 -0.49 13.90
CA TRP A 59 3.78 -0.23 12.88
C TRP A 59 4.51 1.08 13.09
N GLU A 60 5.77 1.07 12.70
CA GLU A 60 6.68 2.20 12.79
C GLU A 60 6.71 2.97 11.48
N THR A 61 6.98 2.29 10.37
CA THR A 61 7.10 2.92 9.05
C THR A 61 6.18 2.27 8.04
N ALA A 62 5.50 3.07 7.23
CA ALA A 62 4.72 2.59 6.10
C ALA A 62 5.02 3.41 4.85
N ILE A 63 5.25 2.76 3.72
CA ILE A 63 5.58 3.42 2.45
C ILE A 63 4.64 2.90 1.38
N ILE A 64 3.98 3.80 0.66
CA ILE A 64 3.10 3.49 -0.45
C ILE A 64 3.82 3.81 -1.75
N TYR A 65 3.89 2.82 -2.64
CA TYR A 65 4.49 2.90 -3.96
C TYR A 65 3.45 2.66 -5.05
N GLU A 66 3.75 3.13 -6.26
CA GLU A 66 3.15 2.55 -7.46
C GLU A 66 3.56 1.08 -7.60
N ASN A 67 2.62 0.24 -8.03
CA ASN A 67 2.88 -1.19 -8.19
C ASN A 67 3.52 -1.48 -9.56
N GLN A 68 4.72 -0.96 -9.77
CA GLN A 68 5.53 -1.15 -10.98
C GLN A 68 6.99 -1.49 -10.59
N PRO A 69 7.79 -2.11 -11.48
CA PRO A 69 9.18 -2.49 -11.19
C PRO A 69 10.07 -1.35 -10.67
N ASN A 70 9.79 -0.10 -11.05
CA ASN A 70 10.43 1.12 -10.55
C ASN A 70 9.37 2.15 -10.09
N GLY A 71 8.32 1.66 -9.44
CA GLY A 71 7.19 2.49 -9.04
C GLY A 71 7.59 3.62 -8.09
N LYS A 72 7.04 4.81 -8.34
CA LYS A 72 7.35 6.00 -7.54
C LYS A 72 6.81 5.87 -6.12
N GLU A 73 7.54 6.44 -5.15
CA GLU A 73 7.02 6.68 -3.80
C GLU A 73 5.89 7.71 -3.84
N ILE A 74 4.71 7.28 -3.44
CA ILE A 74 3.49 8.10 -3.42
C ILE A 74 3.34 8.76 -2.06
N ALA A 75 3.60 8.01 -0.98
CA ALA A 75 3.49 8.52 0.37
C ALA A 75 4.40 7.74 1.31
N LYS A 76 4.95 8.43 2.30
CA LYS A 76 5.72 7.82 3.39
C LYS A 76 5.17 8.25 4.73
N TYR A 77 5.10 7.32 5.66
CA TYR A 77 4.63 7.53 7.01
C TYR A 77 5.63 7.02 8.04
N ASN A 78 5.77 7.74 9.14
CA ASN A 78 6.52 7.34 10.32
C ASN A 78 5.67 7.59 11.57
N ASN A 79 5.46 6.55 12.38
CA ASN A 79 4.66 6.57 13.61
C ASN A 79 3.28 7.22 13.41
N GLY A 80 2.63 6.90 12.29
CA GLY A 80 1.31 7.44 11.93
C GLY A 80 1.31 8.85 11.34
N ILE A 81 2.47 9.53 11.26
CA ILE A 81 2.60 10.86 10.67
C ILE A 81 3.04 10.73 9.22
N ARG A 82 2.36 11.41 8.31
CA ARG A 82 2.75 11.49 6.90
C ARG A 82 3.92 12.44 6.72
N LEU A 83 4.98 12.00 6.04
CA LEU A 83 6.16 12.80 5.74
C LEU A 83 6.03 13.57 4.43
N PHE A 84 5.45 12.95 3.39
CA PHE A 84 5.11 13.55 2.10
C PHE A 84 4.08 12.68 1.36
#